data_AF-A0AAJ6LR56-F1
#
_entry.id   AF-A0AAJ6LR56-F1
#
_cell.length_a   1.000
_cell.length_b   1.000
_cell.length_c   1.000
_cell.angle_alpha   90.00
_cell.angle_beta   90.00
_cell.angle_gamma   90.00
#
_symmetry.space_group_name_H-M   'P 1'
#
loop_
_entity.id
_entity.type
_entity.pdbx_description
1 polymer ?
#
loop_
_entity_poly.entity_id
_entity_poly.type
_entity_poly.pdbx_seq_one_letter_code
_entity_poly.pdbx_strand_id
1 'polypeptide(L)'
;MKTNIKALFFASHLALFGVGFGVGIYVLPILTAEKNSSADEIKEVKNNARYTGAFFKNQKGSNAVHWVDGKLYVSDQEIAFEGSIAPGPDYKIYLTKTQADDRNSFLKIKEESLYIGDLKNYGNFKKNLPNGVNIDEYTTVQIWCEKFEQFIGSAQYR
;
A
#
# COMPACT_ATOMS: atom_id res chain seq x y z
N MET A 1 -7.41 49.71 14.93
CA MET A 1 -8.54 48.80 14.60
C MET A 1 -8.45 48.21 13.18
N LYS A 2 -8.31 49.01 12.10
CA LYS A 2 -8.23 48.50 10.71
C LYS A 2 -7.05 47.55 10.42
N THR A 3 -5.88 47.77 11.03
CA THR A 3 -4.69 46.91 10.86
C THR A 3 -4.90 45.49 11.40
N ASN A 4 -5.64 45.36 12.51
CA ASN A 4 -5.92 44.07 13.14
C ASN A 4 -6.89 43.22 12.30
N ILE A 5 -7.83 43.86 11.59
CA ILE A 5 -8.77 43.18 10.68
C ILE A 5 -8.03 42.65 9.45
N LYS A 6 -7.11 43.43 8.87
CA LYS A 6 -6.27 42.97 7.75
C LYS A 6 -5.37 41.80 8.14
N ALA A 7 -4.77 41.86 9.33
CA ALA A 7 -3.97 40.76 9.87
C ALA A 7 -4.81 39.48 10.09
N LEU A 8 -6.04 39.64 10.61
CA LEU A 8 -6.96 38.52 10.80
C LEU A 8 -7.36 37.88 9.47
N PHE A 9 -7.70 38.68 8.45
CA PHE A 9 -7.98 38.14 7.12
C PHE A 9 -6.76 37.46 6.50
N PHE A 10 -5.57 38.04 6.64
CA PHE A 10 -4.36 37.41 6.13
C PHE A 10 -4.12 36.04 6.79
N ALA A 11 -4.26 35.97 8.12
CA ALA A 11 -4.15 34.72 8.86
C ALA A 11 -5.22 33.69 8.43
N SER A 12 -6.46 34.12 8.21
CA SER A 12 -7.53 33.20 7.78
C SER A 12 -7.27 32.62 6.39
N HIS A 13 -6.77 33.43 5.45
CA HIS A 13 -6.45 32.95 4.10
C HIS A 13 -5.23 32.03 4.10
N LEU A 14 -4.21 32.31 4.92
CA LEU A 14 -3.07 31.40 5.10
C LEU A 14 -3.50 30.07 5.70
N ALA A 15 -4.39 30.08 6.70
CA ALA A 15 -4.92 28.86 7.29
C ALA A 15 -5.71 28.06 6.23
N LEU A 16 -6.57 28.71 5.47
CA LEU A 16 -7.37 28.06 4.43
C LEU A 16 -6.49 27.49 3.30
N PHE A 17 -5.44 28.22 2.90
CA PHE A 17 -4.43 27.75 1.96
C PHE A 17 -3.68 26.53 2.50
N GLY A 18 -3.23 26.57 3.75
CA GLY A 18 -2.53 25.46 4.40
C GLY A 18 -3.39 24.19 4.46
N VAL A 19 -4.67 24.33 4.82
CA VAL A 19 -5.64 23.22 4.82
C VAL A 19 -5.86 22.70 3.40
N GLY A 20 -6.12 23.58 2.44
CA GLY A 20 -6.35 23.20 1.04
C GLY A 20 -5.14 22.49 0.41
N PHE A 21 -3.93 22.98 0.70
CA PHE A 21 -2.68 22.35 0.27
C PHE A 21 -2.51 20.95 0.91
N GLY A 22 -2.76 20.83 2.21
CA GLY A 22 -2.74 19.56 2.92
C GLY A 22 -3.72 18.55 2.31
N VAL A 23 -4.98 18.93 2.11
CA VAL A 23 -6.00 18.09 1.46
C VAL A 23 -5.56 17.69 0.05
N GLY A 24 -5.01 18.63 -0.73
CA GLY A 24 -4.52 18.36 -2.09
C GLY A 24 -3.46 17.26 -2.14
N ILE A 25 -2.52 17.23 -1.18
CA ILE A 25 -1.51 16.16 -1.08
C ILE A 25 -2.16 14.79 -0.87
N TYR A 26 -3.19 14.69 -0.04
CA TYR A 26 -3.88 13.42 0.23
C TYR A 26 -4.84 12.98 -0.90
N VAL A 27 -5.30 13.92 -1.72
CA VAL A 27 -6.11 13.63 -2.92
C VAL A 27 -5.25 13.22 -4.12
N LEU A 28 -3.99 13.67 -4.17
CA LEU A 28 -3.10 13.42 -5.31
C LEU A 28 -2.91 11.93 -5.65
N PRO A 29 -2.72 11.00 -4.69
CA PRO A 29 -2.69 9.56 -4.97
C PRO A 29 -3.90 9.07 -5.77
N ILE A 30 -5.09 9.57 -5.47
CA ILE A 30 -6.33 9.19 -6.17
C ILE A 30 -6.33 9.70 -7.61
N LEU A 31 -5.89 10.95 -7.82
CA LEU A 31 -5.86 11.58 -9.14
C LEU A 31 -4.77 11.01 -10.07
N THR A 32 -3.70 10.48 -9.47
CA THR A 32 -2.53 9.94 -10.19
C THR A 32 -2.47 8.42 -10.20
N ALA A 33 -3.52 7.76 -9.68
CA ALA A 33 -3.59 6.32 -9.60
C ALA A 33 -3.50 5.69 -11.00
N GLU A 34 -2.69 4.64 -11.11
CA GLU A 34 -2.67 3.78 -12.28
C GLU A 34 -3.95 2.95 -12.37
N LYS A 35 -4.26 2.46 -13.58
CA LYS A 35 -5.41 1.58 -13.79
C LYS A 35 -5.25 0.29 -12.98
N ASN A 36 -6.34 -0.16 -12.36
CA ASN A 36 -6.38 -1.48 -11.72
C ASN A 36 -6.26 -2.60 -12.76
N SER A 37 -5.67 -3.72 -12.36
CA SER A 37 -5.68 -4.94 -13.17
C SER A 37 -7.12 -5.43 -13.36
N SER A 38 -7.40 -5.92 -14.57
CA SER A 38 -8.69 -6.48 -14.95
C SER A 38 -8.95 -7.82 -14.23
N ALA A 39 -10.22 -8.22 -14.16
CA ALA A 39 -10.59 -9.51 -13.58
C ALA A 39 -9.95 -10.69 -14.32
N ASP A 40 -9.76 -10.59 -15.63
CA ASP A 40 -9.12 -11.64 -16.44
C ASP A 40 -7.62 -11.78 -16.13
N GLU A 41 -6.91 -10.66 -15.95
CA GLU A 41 -5.50 -10.67 -15.52
C GLU A 41 -5.33 -11.29 -14.13
N ILE A 42 -6.25 -11.01 -13.20
CA ILE A 42 -6.23 -11.64 -11.87
C ILE A 42 -6.55 -13.13 -11.95
N LYS A 43 -7.51 -13.51 -12.80
CA LYS A 43 -7.94 -14.89 -12.99
C LYS A 43 -6.80 -15.77 -13.55
N GLU A 44 -6.00 -15.23 -14.46
CA GLU A 44 -4.83 -15.92 -15.00
C GLU A 44 -3.84 -16.32 -13.88
N VAL A 45 -3.45 -15.38 -13.02
CA VAL A 45 -2.56 -15.67 -11.89
C VAL A 45 -3.21 -16.63 -10.90
N LYS A 46 -4.49 -16.43 -10.60
CA LYS A 46 -5.25 -17.27 -9.67
C LYS A 46 -5.28 -18.74 -10.08
N ASN A 47 -5.39 -19.02 -11.38
CA ASN A 47 -5.39 -20.40 -11.89
C ASN A 47 -4.03 -21.09 -11.72
N ASN A 48 -2.95 -20.32 -11.69
CA ASN A 48 -1.57 -20.80 -11.53
C ASN A 48 -1.03 -20.59 -10.10
N ALA A 49 -1.88 -20.13 -9.17
CA ALA A 49 -1.45 -19.80 -7.82
C ALA A 49 -1.07 -21.06 -7.05
N ARG A 50 0.15 -21.06 -6.50
CA ARG A 50 0.62 -22.10 -5.58
C ARG A 50 0.15 -21.84 -4.15
N TYR A 51 0.03 -20.56 -3.79
CA TYR A 51 -0.39 -20.13 -2.46
C TYR A 51 -1.45 -19.05 -2.51
N THR A 52 -2.18 -18.94 -1.40
CA THR A 52 -3.18 -17.90 -1.19
C THR A 52 -3.05 -17.34 0.20
N GLY A 53 -3.31 -16.04 0.34
CA GLY A 53 -3.38 -15.36 1.62
C GLY A 53 -4.51 -14.33 1.63
N ALA A 54 -4.65 -13.62 2.73
CA ALA A 54 -5.63 -12.56 2.86
C ALA A 54 -5.06 -11.37 3.64
N PHE A 55 -5.41 -10.18 3.17
CA PHE A 55 -5.26 -8.94 3.91
C PHE A 55 -6.57 -8.63 4.61
N PHE A 56 -6.48 -8.07 5.81
CA PHE A 56 -7.65 -7.66 6.58
C PHE A 56 -7.54 -6.18 6.93
N LYS A 57 -8.64 -5.46 6.74
CA LYS A 57 -8.69 -4.00 6.99
C LYS A 57 -8.22 -3.57 8.39
N ASN A 58 -8.49 -4.39 9.40
CA ASN A 58 -8.27 -4.06 10.81
C ASN A 58 -7.07 -4.83 11.42
N GLN A 59 -5.96 -4.90 10.70
CA GLN A 59 -4.70 -5.41 11.26
C GLN A 59 -4.14 -4.46 12.32
N LYS A 60 -3.29 -4.97 13.21
CA LYS A 60 -2.74 -4.24 14.35
C LYS A 60 -2.10 -2.89 13.97
N GLY A 61 -1.36 -2.85 12.86
CA GLY A 61 -0.71 -1.65 12.35
C GLY A 61 -1.58 -0.77 11.45
N SER A 62 -2.79 -1.20 11.09
CA SER A 62 -3.69 -0.48 10.19
C SER A 62 -4.50 0.58 10.94
N ASN A 63 -4.99 1.58 10.21
CA ASN A 63 -5.86 2.63 10.73
C ASN A 63 -6.85 3.10 9.65
N ALA A 64 -7.67 4.12 9.95
CA ALA A 64 -8.74 4.59 9.07
C ALA A 64 -8.27 5.01 7.66
N VAL A 65 -7.01 5.40 7.50
CA VAL A 65 -6.45 5.90 6.23
C VAL A 65 -5.26 5.06 5.72
N HIS A 66 -4.80 4.06 6.47
CA HIS A 66 -3.77 3.10 6.07
C HIS A 66 -4.27 1.68 6.30
N TRP A 67 -4.80 1.07 5.25
CA TRP A 67 -5.39 -0.26 5.32
C TRP A 67 -5.40 -0.92 3.94
N VAL A 68 -5.50 -2.25 3.95
CA VAL A 68 -5.76 -3.08 2.78
C VAL A 68 -6.69 -4.22 3.17
N ASP A 69 -7.58 -4.59 2.28
CA ASP A 69 -8.56 -5.66 2.49
C ASP A 69 -8.77 -6.42 1.18
N GLY A 70 -8.56 -7.74 1.20
CA GLY A 70 -8.71 -8.54 -0.01
C GLY A 70 -7.92 -9.85 0.00
N LYS A 71 -8.01 -10.55 -1.13
CA LYS A 71 -7.35 -11.86 -1.33
C LYS A 71 -6.06 -11.71 -2.09
N LEU A 72 -5.07 -12.48 -1.66
CA LEU A 72 -3.76 -12.59 -2.28
C LEU A 72 -3.63 -13.96 -2.95
N TYR A 73 -3.05 -13.97 -4.14
CA TYR A 73 -2.70 -15.17 -4.90
C TYR A 73 -1.22 -15.06 -5.30
N VAL A 74 -0.44 -16.11 -5.04
CA VAL A 74 1.01 -16.13 -5.32
C VAL A 74 1.32 -17.34 -6.19
N SER A 75 1.85 -17.09 -7.39
CA SER A 75 2.41 -18.11 -8.30
C SER A 75 3.95 -18.02 -8.29
N ASP A 76 4.61 -18.90 -9.05
CA ASP A 76 6.08 -18.86 -9.18
C ASP A 76 6.59 -17.62 -9.92
N GLN A 77 5.73 -16.96 -10.71
CA GLN A 77 6.12 -15.82 -11.54
C GLN A 77 5.45 -14.51 -11.12
N GLU A 78 4.31 -14.56 -10.44
CA GLU A 78 3.45 -13.39 -10.26
C GLU A 78 2.74 -13.39 -8.89
N ILE A 79 2.48 -12.18 -8.41
CA ILE A 79 1.57 -11.90 -7.30
C ILE A 79 0.34 -11.19 -7.86
N ALA A 80 -0.85 -11.68 -7.50
CA ALA A 80 -2.11 -11.02 -7.79
C ALA A 80 -2.88 -10.73 -6.50
N PHE A 81 -3.56 -9.59 -6.49
CA PHE A 81 -4.42 -9.16 -5.41
C PHE A 81 -5.79 -8.76 -5.95
N GLU A 82 -6.83 -9.18 -5.24
CA GLU A 82 -8.22 -8.87 -5.52
C GLU A 82 -8.84 -8.23 -4.28
N GLY A 83 -9.13 -6.93 -4.35
CA GLY A 83 -9.62 -6.19 -3.19
C GLY A 83 -9.46 -4.68 -3.28
N SER A 84 -9.28 -4.03 -2.14
CA SER A 84 -9.20 -2.57 -2.01
C SER A 84 -8.11 -2.14 -1.03
N ILE A 85 -7.50 -1.00 -1.33
CA ILE A 85 -6.38 -0.43 -0.58
C ILE A 85 -6.69 1.04 -0.32
N ALA A 86 -6.37 1.53 0.88
CA ALA A 86 -6.45 2.95 1.16
C ALA A 86 -5.45 3.72 0.27
N PRO A 87 -5.87 4.73 -0.50
CA PRO A 87 -4.95 5.50 -1.35
C PRO A 87 -3.86 6.19 -0.53
N GLY A 88 -2.62 6.09 -0.97
CA GLY A 88 -1.50 6.75 -0.32
C GLY A 88 -0.26 6.80 -1.21
N PRO A 89 0.65 7.75 -0.95
CA PRO A 89 1.83 7.92 -1.78
C PRO A 89 2.86 6.83 -1.49
N ASP A 90 3.65 6.51 -2.51
CA ASP A 90 4.88 5.70 -2.39
C ASP A 90 4.68 4.34 -1.71
N TYR A 91 3.59 3.66 -2.05
CA TYR A 91 3.36 2.29 -1.63
C TYR A 91 4.25 1.34 -2.41
N LYS A 92 4.83 0.39 -1.70
CA LYS A 92 5.70 -0.66 -2.21
C LYS A 92 5.21 -2.02 -1.74
N ILE A 93 5.52 -3.03 -2.54
CA ILE A 93 5.25 -4.43 -2.23
C ILE A 93 6.57 -5.14 -1.91
N TYR A 94 6.58 -5.92 -0.85
CA TYR A 94 7.71 -6.74 -0.42
C TYR A 94 7.29 -8.19 -0.20
N LEU A 95 8.22 -9.12 -0.46
CA LEU A 95 8.19 -10.47 0.10
C LEU A 95 9.04 -10.53 1.36
N THR A 96 8.52 -11.19 2.38
CA THR A 96 9.11 -11.27 3.71
C THR A 96 9.12 -12.71 4.21
N LYS A 97 10.15 -13.08 5.00
CA LYS A 97 10.32 -14.44 5.55
C LYS A 97 9.50 -14.69 6.82
N THR A 98 9.02 -13.63 7.43
CA THR A 98 8.15 -13.65 8.62
C THR A 98 7.11 -12.55 8.49
N GLN A 99 5.93 -12.76 9.08
CA GLN A 99 4.89 -11.75 9.06
C GLN A 99 5.22 -10.60 10.02
N ALA A 100 5.21 -9.37 9.49
CA ALA A 100 5.12 -8.15 10.28
C ALA A 100 3.67 -7.67 10.32
N ASP A 101 3.23 -7.16 11.47
CA ASP A 101 1.83 -6.75 11.70
C ASP A 101 1.72 -5.26 12.07
N ASP A 102 2.84 -4.57 12.18
CA ASP A 102 2.91 -3.14 12.49
C ASP A 102 4.20 -2.50 11.97
N ARG A 103 4.29 -1.17 12.13
CA ARG A 103 5.46 -0.38 11.73
C ARG A 103 6.78 -0.94 12.29
N ASN A 104 6.80 -1.22 13.58
CA ASN A 104 8.04 -1.57 14.28
C ASN A 104 8.51 -2.99 13.93
N SER A 105 7.58 -3.93 13.74
CA SER A 105 7.90 -5.29 13.29
C SER A 105 8.40 -5.29 11.85
N PHE A 106 7.81 -4.51 10.95
CA PHE A 106 8.30 -4.45 9.57
C PHE A 106 9.69 -3.81 9.48
N LEU A 107 9.92 -2.69 10.17
CA LEU A 107 11.23 -2.02 10.16
C LEU A 107 12.38 -2.95 10.58
N LYS A 108 12.13 -3.92 11.47
CA LYS A 108 13.15 -4.90 11.89
C LYS A 108 13.55 -5.88 10.79
N ILE A 109 12.66 -6.19 9.86
CA ILE A 109 12.87 -7.21 8.81
C ILE A 109 13.00 -6.60 7.42
N LYS A 110 12.79 -5.28 7.27
CA LYS A 110 12.72 -4.57 6.00
C LYS A 110 13.99 -4.73 5.16
N GLU A 111 15.17 -4.66 5.78
CA GLU A 111 16.45 -4.78 5.07
C GLU A 111 16.67 -6.18 4.46
N GLU A 112 16.10 -7.21 5.09
CA GLU A 112 16.15 -8.60 4.60
C GLU A 112 14.99 -8.94 3.66
N SER A 113 14.06 -8.00 3.47
CA SER A 113 12.85 -8.19 2.66
C SER A 113 13.15 -7.97 1.18
N LEU A 114 12.53 -8.78 0.33
CA LEU A 114 12.69 -8.66 -1.11
C LEU A 114 11.69 -7.64 -1.66
N TYR A 115 12.20 -6.56 -2.23
CA TYR A 115 11.38 -5.58 -2.95
C TYR A 115 10.83 -6.16 -4.26
N ILE A 116 9.52 -6.05 -4.47
CA ILE A 116 8.83 -6.54 -5.68
C ILE A 116 8.50 -5.41 -6.65
N GLY A 117 8.02 -4.27 -6.14
CA GLY A 117 7.66 -3.16 -7.01
C GLY A 117 6.81 -2.09 -6.35
N ASP A 118 6.64 -0.99 -7.07
CA ASP A 118 5.73 0.10 -6.74
C ASP A 118 4.28 -0.37 -6.82
N LEU A 119 3.45 0.14 -5.92
CA LEU A 119 2.00 0.01 -5.95
C LEU A 119 1.37 1.38 -6.15
N LYS A 120 0.91 1.63 -7.38
CA LYS A 120 0.35 2.93 -7.81
C LYS A 120 -1.15 2.85 -8.12
N ASN A 121 -1.75 1.68 -7.91
CA ASN A 121 -3.17 1.45 -8.03
C ASN A 121 -3.69 0.90 -6.70
N TYR A 122 -4.96 1.15 -6.39
CA TYR A 122 -5.50 0.93 -5.03
C TYR A 122 -6.68 -0.05 -5.01
N GLY A 123 -6.84 -0.83 -6.07
CA GLY A 123 -7.73 -1.98 -6.15
C GLY A 123 -6.97 -3.22 -6.58
N ASN A 124 -7.57 -4.00 -7.49
CA ASN A 124 -6.92 -5.19 -8.05
C ASN A 124 -5.58 -4.85 -8.69
N PHE A 125 -4.56 -5.65 -8.39
CA PHE A 125 -3.24 -5.49 -8.99
C PHE A 125 -2.60 -6.83 -9.31
N LYS A 126 -1.69 -6.80 -10.29
CA LYS A 126 -0.76 -7.88 -10.63
C LYS A 126 0.67 -7.34 -10.63
N LYS A 127 1.62 -8.12 -10.12
CA LYS A 127 3.06 -7.81 -10.16
C LYS A 127 3.85 -9.06 -10.50
N ASN A 128 4.80 -8.90 -11.42
CA ASN A 128 5.76 -9.95 -11.73
C ASN A 128 6.79 -10.04 -10.61
N LEU A 129 7.18 -11.26 -10.27
CA LEU A 129 8.31 -11.52 -9.41
C LEU A 129 9.62 -11.33 -10.20
N PRO A 130 10.70 -10.85 -9.56
CA PRO A 130 12.02 -10.87 -10.16
C PRO A 130 12.43 -12.29 -10.59
N ASN A 131 13.20 -12.39 -11.67
CA ASN A 131 13.66 -13.68 -12.19
C ASN A 131 14.48 -14.45 -11.14
N GLY A 132 14.18 -15.74 -10.97
CA GLY A 132 14.90 -16.63 -10.05
C GLY A 132 14.47 -16.53 -8.59
N VAL A 133 13.45 -15.74 -8.26
CA VAL A 133 12.87 -15.70 -6.91
C VAL A 133 12.18 -17.03 -6.62
N ASN A 134 12.57 -17.67 -5.53
CA ASN A 134 11.88 -18.83 -4.99
C ASN A 134 10.86 -18.39 -3.93
N ILE A 135 9.58 -18.49 -4.26
CA ILE A 135 8.49 -18.09 -3.34
C ILE A 135 8.42 -18.94 -2.07
N ASP A 136 9.05 -20.12 -2.05
CA ASP A 136 9.12 -21.02 -0.90
C ASP A 136 10.12 -20.57 0.17
N GLU A 137 10.94 -19.54 -0.13
CA GLU A 137 11.83 -18.91 0.85
C GLU A 137 11.14 -17.81 1.67
N TYR A 138 9.91 -17.44 1.28
CA TYR A 138 9.14 -16.37 1.90
C TYR A 138 7.79 -16.90 2.40
N THR A 139 7.15 -16.15 3.29
CA THR A 139 5.86 -16.53 3.89
C THR A 139 4.77 -15.50 3.67
N THR A 140 5.16 -14.25 3.44
CA THR A 140 4.25 -13.12 3.59
C THR A 140 4.53 -12.05 2.55
N VAL A 141 3.45 -11.51 1.96
CA VAL A 141 3.49 -10.28 1.18
C VAL A 141 3.19 -9.10 2.11
N GLN A 142 4.04 -8.08 2.09
CA GLN A 142 3.87 -6.85 2.85
C GLN A 142 3.61 -5.67 1.89
N ILE A 143 2.62 -4.84 2.23
CA ILE A 143 2.40 -3.53 1.60
C ILE A 143 2.82 -2.44 2.59
N TRP A 144 3.66 -1.51 2.12
CA TRP A 144 4.32 -0.52 2.95
C TRP A 144 4.42 0.83 2.24
N CYS A 145 4.22 1.93 2.97
CA CYS A 145 4.51 3.27 2.49
C CYS A 145 5.93 3.67 2.87
N GLU A 146 6.84 3.76 1.88
CA GLU A 146 8.23 4.18 2.13
C GLU A 146 8.32 5.63 2.59
N LYS A 147 7.57 6.53 1.94
CA LYS A 147 7.66 7.97 2.19
C LYS A 147 7.33 8.38 3.63
N PHE A 148 6.40 7.68 4.28
CA PHE A 148 5.91 8.00 5.62
C PHE A 148 6.17 6.92 6.66
N GLU A 149 6.89 5.87 6.27
CA GLU A 149 7.16 4.69 7.08
C GLU A 149 5.89 4.12 7.74
N GLN A 150 4.83 3.96 6.94
CA GLN A 150 3.52 3.49 7.42
C GLN A 150 3.24 2.06 6.97
N PHE A 151 2.75 1.27 7.93
CA PHE A 151 2.22 -0.06 7.68
C PHE A 151 0.85 0.05 7.01
N ILE A 152 0.69 -0.62 5.87
CA ILE A 152 -0.59 -0.68 5.16
C ILE A 152 -1.29 -2.00 5.46
N GLY A 153 -0.57 -3.11 5.30
CA GLY A 153 -1.03 -4.45 5.66
C GLY A 153 -0.04 -5.52 5.24
N SER A 154 -0.20 -6.71 5.82
CA SER A 154 0.55 -7.91 5.47
C SER A 154 -0.40 -9.09 5.25
N ALA A 155 -0.03 -10.03 4.38
CA ALA A 155 -0.79 -11.24 4.13
C ALA A 155 0.16 -12.43 4.10
N GLN A 156 0.07 -13.27 5.13
CA GLN A 156 0.75 -14.56 5.16
C GLN A 156 0.04 -15.52 4.20
N TYR A 157 0.82 -16.19 3.37
CA TYR A 157 0.36 -17.16 2.36
C TYR A 157 0.95 -18.56 2.57
N ARG A 158 1.89 -18.72 3.52
CA ARG A 158 2.48 -19.99 3.98
C ARG A 158 2.60 -20.04 5.49
#